data_AF-A0A4P2R514-F1
#
_entry.id   AF-A0A4P2R514-F1
#
_cell.length_a   1.000
_cell.length_b   1.000
_cell.length_c   1.000
_cell.angle_alpha   90.00
_cell.angle_beta   90.00
_cell.angle_gamma   90.00
#
_symmetry.space_group_name_H-M   'P 1'
#
loop_
_entity.id
_entity.type
_entity.pdbx_description
1 polymer ?
#
loop_
_entity_poly.entity_id
_entity_poly.type
_entity_poly.pdbx_seq_one_letter_code
_entity_poly.pdbx_strand_id
1 'polypeptide(L)'
;MVVVGMRSAKALLAVALATSAIVGCSSPPASAVGQDPEGVEASDMPLAGDEPVSESDVKLLVEGVAAAYAPEAQAHGAQLTVRVTGSLTRIDIAADRTWNIIIGSDLFRPGLTRDLATFIGCHEVGHALGGFPFKDGPPQRTQVEGLEEGRFGTVSASEGQSDYFASKDCLPRMWGDDIDANGAYRTRVSPATRARCDGVWAGDAERDLCYRIAAVANDFGVWLGGTQASTDTPSTTVVTGTNVNNMGSQCRVDTIFAGALCQVRNPGTDIPGLVPPYARLVEIDPTVEADAAYAACAEGPGARPLCWFRPNSTPYDCSFMPEVGDCAVTEEGVSATRFCSPRRGIEIFPCAEGTTCELDEEGFPVCELETN
;
A
#
# COMPACT_ATOMS: atom_id res chain seq x y z
N MET A 1 -4.18 60.19 27.18
CA MET A 1 -5.49 60.05 27.82
C MET A 1 -6.55 60.06 26.72
N VAL A 2 -6.90 58.89 26.21
CA VAL A 2 -7.99 58.67 25.24
C VAL A 2 -8.62 57.35 25.62
N VAL A 3 -9.84 57.42 26.13
CA VAL A 3 -10.70 56.29 26.46
C VAL A 3 -11.58 56.05 25.23
N VAL A 4 -11.53 54.85 24.64
CA VAL A 4 -12.52 54.41 23.65
C VAL A 4 -13.12 53.10 24.13
N GLY A 5 -14.41 53.17 24.41
CA GLY A 5 -15.21 52.12 25.02
C GLY A 5 -15.52 50.95 24.09
N MET A 6 -15.61 49.78 24.72
CA MET A 6 -16.09 48.53 24.16
C MET A 6 -17.59 48.65 23.81
N ARG A 7 -17.98 48.22 22.61
CA ARG A 7 -19.37 47.93 22.27
C ARG A 7 -19.51 46.42 22.09
N SER A 8 -20.26 45.79 22.98
CA SER A 8 -20.79 44.44 22.83
C SER A 8 -21.83 44.40 21.71
N ALA A 9 -21.64 43.50 20.74
CA ALA A 9 -22.70 43.08 19.82
C ALA A 9 -23.06 41.63 20.16
N LYS A 10 -24.30 41.44 20.63
CA LYS A 10 -24.94 40.14 20.81
C LYS A 10 -25.28 39.58 19.43
N ALA A 11 -24.72 38.43 19.06
CA ALA A 11 -25.17 37.68 17.90
C ALA A 11 -26.37 36.81 18.29
N LEU A 12 -27.47 36.99 17.56
CA LEU A 12 -28.67 36.15 17.64
C LEU A 12 -28.37 34.76 17.06
N LEU A 13 -28.73 33.74 17.82
CA LEU A 13 -28.78 32.35 17.39
C LEU A 13 -30.10 32.13 16.64
N ALA A 14 -30.04 31.97 15.31
CA ALA A 14 -31.18 31.56 14.49
C ALA A 14 -31.17 30.02 14.39
N VAL A 15 -32.16 29.38 15.01
CA VAL A 15 -32.43 27.94 14.85
C VAL A 15 -33.27 27.77 13.59
N ALA A 16 -32.67 27.23 12.53
CA ALA A 16 -33.39 26.77 11.35
C ALA A 16 -33.75 25.28 11.52
N LEU A 17 -35.03 25.01 11.76
CA LEU A 17 -35.64 23.69 11.64
C LEU A 17 -35.88 23.42 10.15
N ALA A 18 -35.06 22.56 9.55
CA ALA A 18 -35.33 21.99 8.23
C ALA A 18 -36.05 20.64 8.41
N THR A 19 -37.31 20.60 8.02
CA THR A 19 -38.12 19.38 7.84
C THR A 19 -37.65 18.63 6.60
N SER A 20 -37.06 17.45 6.78
CA SER A 20 -36.76 16.52 5.69
C SER A 20 -38.04 15.85 5.20
N ALA A 21 -38.41 16.12 3.94
CA ALA A 21 -39.39 15.34 3.20
C ALA A 21 -38.78 14.00 2.78
N ILE A 22 -39.44 12.91 3.16
CA ILE A 22 -39.13 11.56 2.70
C ILE A 22 -39.66 11.44 1.27
N VAL A 23 -38.76 11.50 0.28
CA VAL A 23 -39.06 11.11 -1.10
C VAL A 23 -38.60 9.67 -1.25
N GLY A 24 -39.56 8.75 -1.36
CA GLY A 24 -39.31 7.35 -1.68
C GLY A 24 -38.85 7.19 -3.12
N CYS A 25 -37.65 6.64 -3.31
CA CYS A 25 -37.20 6.16 -4.61
C CYS A 25 -37.77 4.76 -4.85
N SER A 26 -38.72 4.68 -5.77
CA SER A 26 -39.21 3.44 -6.36
C SER A 26 -38.14 2.85 -7.27
N SER A 27 -37.73 1.60 -7.02
CA SER A 27 -36.83 0.85 -7.91
C SER A 27 -37.49 0.63 -9.29
N PRO A 28 -36.79 0.82 -10.42
CA PRO A 28 -37.28 0.37 -11.71
C PRO A 28 -37.19 -1.17 -11.83
N PRO A 29 -38.08 -1.79 -12.61
CA PRO A 29 -38.11 -3.24 -12.75
C PRO A 29 -36.91 -3.75 -13.56
N ALA A 30 -36.30 -4.83 -13.08
CA ALA A 30 -35.33 -5.62 -13.81
C ALA A 30 -36.00 -6.29 -15.01
N SER A 31 -35.64 -5.91 -16.24
CA SER A 31 -35.86 -6.70 -17.46
C SER A 31 -35.07 -6.12 -18.64
N ALA A 32 -33.96 -6.78 -18.96
CA ALA A 32 -33.41 -7.04 -20.30
C ALA A 32 -31.88 -7.26 -20.18
N VAL A 33 -31.49 -8.34 -19.51
CA VAL A 33 -30.14 -8.90 -19.63
C VAL A 33 -30.09 -9.58 -21.00
N GLY A 34 -29.39 -8.94 -21.94
CA GLY A 34 -28.93 -9.63 -23.14
C GLY A 34 -28.01 -10.76 -22.71
N GLN A 35 -28.15 -11.92 -23.35
CA GLN A 35 -27.30 -13.08 -23.09
C GLN A 35 -25.85 -12.70 -23.37
N ASP A 36 -25.03 -12.64 -22.32
CA ASP A 36 -23.59 -12.57 -22.43
C ASP A 36 -23.08 -13.86 -23.11
N PRO A 37 -22.12 -13.78 -24.03
CA PRO A 37 -21.51 -14.96 -24.63
C PRO A 37 -20.84 -15.80 -23.54
N GLU A 38 -21.08 -17.10 -23.60
CA GLU A 38 -20.59 -18.10 -22.66
C GLU A 38 -19.07 -18.00 -22.45
N GLY A 39 -18.70 -17.81 -21.18
CA GLY A 39 -17.52 -18.38 -20.52
C GLY A 39 -16.21 -18.43 -21.30
N VAL A 40 -15.49 -17.31 -21.34
CA VAL A 40 -14.02 -17.36 -21.31
C VAL A 40 -13.63 -17.04 -19.87
N GLU A 41 -13.06 -18.01 -19.15
CA GLU A 41 -12.51 -17.73 -17.83
C GLU A 41 -11.41 -16.67 -17.96
N ALA A 42 -11.50 -15.60 -17.16
CA ALA A 42 -10.52 -14.51 -17.17
C ALA A 42 -9.07 -14.99 -16.92
N SER A 43 -8.92 -16.23 -16.42
CA SER A 43 -7.67 -16.95 -16.20
C SER A 43 -6.90 -17.34 -17.47
N ASP A 44 -7.57 -17.42 -18.63
CA ASP A 44 -6.97 -17.91 -19.89
C ASP A 44 -6.71 -16.81 -20.92
N MET A 45 -6.92 -15.53 -20.55
CA MET A 45 -6.55 -14.42 -21.41
C MET A 45 -5.03 -14.26 -21.44
N PRO A 46 -4.39 -14.27 -22.63
CA PRO A 46 -2.97 -13.95 -22.74
C PRO A 46 -2.68 -12.62 -22.04
N LEU A 47 -1.65 -12.58 -21.20
CA LEU A 47 -1.11 -11.32 -20.66
C LEU A 47 -0.89 -10.39 -21.87
N ALA A 48 -1.41 -9.16 -21.84
CA ALA A 48 -1.24 -8.29 -23.02
C ALA A 48 0.24 -8.01 -23.27
N GLY A 49 0.68 -8.35 -24.49
CA GLY A 49 2.04 -8.17 -24.96
C GLY A 49 2.84 -9.46 -24.89
N ASP A 50 2.66 -10.33 -25.88
CA ASP A 50 3.50 -11.53 -26.10
C ASP A 50 4.95 -11.18 -26.49
N GLU A 51 5.27 -9.89 -26.68
CA GLU A 51 6.64 -9.44 -26.91
C GLU A 51 7.33 -9.17 -25.57
N PRO A 52 8.42 -9.90 -25.25
CA PRO A 52 9.23 -9.63 -24.08
C PRO A 52 9.65 -8.17 -24.05
N VAL A 53 9.40 -7.49 -22.93
CA VAL A 53 9.84 -6.10 -22.76
C VAL A 53 11.36 -6.06 -22.63
N SER A 54 12.03 -5.31 -23.50
CA SER A 54 13.49 -5.18 -23.46
C SER A 54 13.96 -4.44 -22.20
N GLU A 55 15.20 -4.69 -21.76
CA GLU A 55 15.82 -3.93 -20.67
C GLU A 55 15.79 -2.42 -20.92
N SER A 56 16.05 -2.01 -22.17
CA SER A 56 15.95 -0.60 -22.57
C SER A 56 14.54 -0.04 -22.46
N ASP A 57 13.51 -0.82 -22.81
CA ASP A 57 12.11 -0.39 -22.67
C ASP A 57 11.75 -0.23 -21.19
N VAL A 58 12.10 -1.20 -20.35
CA VAL A 58 11.86 -1.13 -18.90
C VAL A 58 12.53 0.11 -18.31
N LYS A 59 13.81 0.33 -18.65
CA LYS A 59 14.55 1.51 -18.19
C LYS A 59 13.83 2.80 -18.59
N LEU A 60 13.41 2.92 -19.84
CA LEU A 60 12.70 4.12 -20.33
C LEU A 60 11.36 4.34 -19.62
N LEU A 61 10.60 3.27 -19.36
CA LEU A 61 9.33 3.35 -18.63
C LEU A 61 9.54 3.85 -17.19
N VAL A 62 10.52 3.30 -16.49
CA VAL A 62 10.84 3.69 -15.10
C VAL A 62 11.45 5.10 -15.04
N GLU A 63 12.26 5.50 -16.03
CA GLU A 63 12.73 6.89 -16.17
C GLU A 63 11.57 7.87 -16.41
N GLY A 64 10.56 7.47 -17.18
CA GLY A 64 9.34 8.26 -17.36
C GLY A 64 8.58 8.46 -16.05
N VAL A 65 8.42 7.40 -15.25
CA VAL A 65 7.83 7.50 -13.90
C VAL A 65 8.65 8.41 -13.01
N ALA A 66 9.98 8.26 -13.01
CA ALA A 66 10.85 9.09 -12.19
C ALA A 66 10.78 10.57 -12.59
N ALA A 67 10.75 10.86 -13.88
CA ALA A 67 10.61 12.23 -14.39
C ALA A 67 9.27 12.86 -13.96
N ALA A 68 8.17 12.08 -13.95
CA ALA A 68 6.85 12.54 -13.55
C ALA A 68 6.73 12.91 -12.06
N TYR A 69 7.67 12.46 -11.22
CA TYR A 69 7.72 12.73 -9.77
C TYR A 69 8.99 13.49 -9.34
N ALA A 70 9.80 13.93 -10.29
CA ALA A 70 10.99 14.74 -10.01
C ALA A 70 10.65 16.06 -9.26
N PRO A 71 9.55 16.79 -9.57
CA PRO A 71 9.20 17.99 -8.82
C PRO A 71 8.90 17.73 -7.34
N GLU A 72 8.19 16.65 -7.02
CA GLU A 72 7.89 16.23 -5.65
C GLU A 72 9.20 15.87 -4.91
N ALA A 73 10.09 15.10 -5.53
CA ALA A 73 11.40 14.82 -4.95
C ALA A 73 12.19 16.11 -4.70
N GLN A 74 12.18 17.05 -5.64
CA GLN A 74 12.87 18.34 -5.51
C GLN A 74 12.27 19.21 -4.39
N ALA A 75 10.96 19.15 -4.15
CA ALA A 75 10.31 19.84 -3.03
C ALA A 75 10.87 19.39 -1.66
N HIS A 76 11.38 18.15 -1.58
CA HIS A 76 12.08 17.60 -0.41
C HIS A 76 13.61 17.75 -0.48
N GLY A 77 14.10 18.51 -1.47
CA GLY A 77 15.53 18.70 -1.71
C GLY A 77 16.24 17.42 -2.15
N ALA A 78 15.51 16.47 -2.74
CA ALA A 78 16.03 15.21 -3.24
C ALA A 78 16.12 15.20 -4.77
N GLN A 79 16.90 14.26 -5.31
CA GLN A 79 16.97 13.97 -6.73
C GLN A 79 16.60 12.51 -6.98
N LEU A 80 15.58 12.28 -7.81
CA LEU A 80 15.19 10.94 -8.24
C LEU A 80 16.01 10.53 -9.47
N THR A 81 16.61 9.34 -9.43
CA THR A 81 17.42 8.80 -10.54
C THR A 81 17.11 7.32 -10.77
N VAL A 82 17.44 6.80 -11.95
CA VAL A 82 17.21 5.40 -12.32
C VAL A 82 18.54 4.76 -12.73
N ARG A 83 18.80 3.55 -12.24
CA ARG A 83 20.01 2.78 -12.57
C ARG A 83 19.64 1.34 -12.88
N VAL A 84 20.21 0.76 -13.92
CA VAL A 84 20.08 -0.68 -14.20
C VAL A 84 21.33 -1.38 -13.70
N THR A 85 21.22 -2.05 -12.56
CA THR A 85 22.37 -2.72 -11.92
C THR A 85 21.91 -3.67 -10.82
N GLY A 86 22.77 -4.62 -10.45
CA GLY A 86 22.50 -5.56 -9.36
C GLY A 86 21.40 -6.57 -9.68
N SER A 87 20.98 -7.30 -8.66
CA SER A 87 20.05 -8.42 -8.80
C SER A 87 18.63 -8.12 -8.32
N LEU A 88 18.43 -7.08 -7.51
CA LEU A 88 17.16 -6.79 -6.84
C LEU A 88 16.67 -5.39 -7.24
N THR A 89 15.44 -5.34 -7.72
CA THR A 89 14.74 -4.08 -7.98
C THR A 89 14.30 -3.45 -6.67
N ARG A 90 14.65 -2.18 -6.45
CA ARG A 90 14.38 -1.44 -5.21
C ARG A 90 14.66 0.05 -5.37
N ILE A 91 14.15 0.87 -4.46
CA ILE A 91 14.65 2.23 -4.23
C ILE A 91 15.73 2.27 -3.14
N ASP A 92 16.78 3.05 -3.39
CA ASP A 92 17.82 3.39 -2.42
C ASP A 92 17.76 4.90 -2.10
N ILE A 93 17.55 5.23 -0.83
CA ILE A 93 17.45 6.61 -0.33
C ILE A 93 18.78 6.96 0.33
N ALA A 94 19.64 7.63 -0.43
CA ALA A 94 21.00 7.95 0.00
C ALA A 94 21.07 9.21 0.88
N ALA A 95 22.13 9.30 1.69
CA ALA A 95 22.39 10.44 2.57
C ALA A 95 22.71 11.75 1.82
N ASP A 96 23.03 11.68 0.53
CA ASP A 96 23.20 12.87 -0.32
C ASP A 96 21.87 13.34 -0.95
N ARG A 97 20.74 12.76 -0.49
CA ARG A 97 19.39 12.99 -0.99
C ARG A 97 19.18 12.54 -2.44
N THR A 98 20.00 11.61 -2.91
CA THR A 98 19.69 10.87 -4.15
C THR A 98 18.76 9.71 -3.83
N TRP A 99 17.59 9.69 -4.46
CA TRP A 99 16.65 8.56 -4.44
C TRP A 99 16.86 7.77 -5.73
N ASN A 100 17.53 6.62 -5.63
CA ASN A 100 17.92 5.81 -6.77
C ASN A 100 16.96 4.64 -6.93
N ILE A 101 16.16 4.63 -7.99
CA ILE A 101 15.45 3.42 -8.41
C ILE A 101 16.47 2.50 -9.10
N ILE A 102 16.80 1.41 -8.44
CA ILE A 102 17.67 0.36 -8.95
C ILE A 102 16.77 -0.67 -9.64
N ILE A 103 16.95 -0.85 -10.93
CA ILE A 103 16.32 -1.91 -11.73
C ILE A 103 17.28 -3.10 -11.72
N GLY A 104 16.88 -4.14 -10.99
CA GLY A 104 17.65 -5.38 -10.85
C GLY A 104 17.31 -6.41 -11.92
N SER A 105 18.15 -7.43 -12.03
CA SER A 105 17.93 -8.55 -12.97
C SER A 105 16.67 -9.38 -12.65
N ASP A 106 16.18 -9.35 -11.41
CA ASP A 106 14.97 -10.04 -10.94
C ASP A 106 13.70 -9.62 -11.68
N LEU A 107 13.67 -8.40 -12.21
CA LEU A 107 12.55 -7.87 -12.95
C LEU A 107 12.33 -8.60 -14.28
N PHE A 108 13.42 -9.02 -14.94
CA PHE A 108 13.42 -9.56 -16.31
C PHE A 108 13.12 -11.05 -16.34
N ARG A 109 11.90 -11.42 -15.94
CA ARG A 109 11.38 -12.79 -15.97
C ARG A 109 10.11 -12.91 -16.83
N PRO A 110 9.73 -14.14 -17.27
CA PRO A 110 8.53 -14.35 -18.08
C PRO A 110 7.28 -13.69 -17.49
N GLY A 111 6.46 -13.11 -18.36
CA GLY A 111 5.23 -12.40 -17.97
C GLY A 111 5.43 -10.92 -17.63
N LEU A 112 6.66 -10.38 -17.67
CA LEU A 112 6.86 -8.93 -17.55
C LEU A 112 6.29 -8.19 -18.78
N THR A 113 5.34 -7.29 -18.53
CA THR A 113 4.73 -6.42 -19.54
C THR A 113 5.12 -4.95 -19.32
N ARG A 114 4.80 -4.07 -20.29
CA ARG A 114 5.07 -2.62 -20.16
C ARG A 114 4.29 -2.03 -18.99
N ASP A 115 3.04 -2.43 -18.81
CA ASP A 115 2.19 -1.96 -17.72
C ASP A 115 2.72 -2.43 -16.35
N LEU A 116 3.21 -3.68 -16.25
CA LEU A 116 3.88 -4.16 -15.04
C LEU A 116 5.18 -3.42 -14.75
N ALA A 117 6.00 -3.14 -15.75
CA ALA A 117 7.23 -2.36 -15.59
C ALA A 117 6.93 -0.92 -15.10
N THR A 118 5.90 -0.27 -15.65
CA THR A 118 5.45 1.04 -15.16
C THR A 118 4.89 0.97 -13.74
N PHE A 119 4.08 -0.04 -13.41
CA PHE A 119 3.59 -0.26 -12.05
C PHE A 119 4.74 -0.44 -11.06
N ILE A 120 5.75 -1.24 -11.39
CA ILE A 120 6.92 -1.46 -10.53
C ILE A 120 7.71 -0.16 -10.35
N GLY A 121 7.93 0.62 -11.41
CA GLY A 121 8.50 1.96 -11.27
C GLY A 121 7.70 2.87 -10.34
N CYS A 122 6.37 2.84 -10.45
CA CYS A 122 5.46 3.57 -9.57
C CYS A 122 5.52 3.09 -8.12
N HIS A 123 5.66 1.78 -7.89
CA HIS A 123 5.84 1.17 -6.58
C HIS A 123 7.14 1.67 -5.94
N GLU A 124 8.25 1.71 -6.69
CA GLU A 124 9.52 2.21 -6.16
C GLU A 124 9.46 3.70 -5.80
N VAL A 125 8.78 4.54 -6.61
CA VAL A 125 8.49 5.93 -6.22
C VAL A 125 7.60 5.99 -4.98
N GLY A 126 6.64 5.07 -4.86
CA GLY A 126 5.79 4.92 -3.69
C GLY A 126 6.56 4.70 -2.40
N HIS A 127 7.70 4.02 -2.44
CA HIS A 127 8.55 3.93 -1.25
C HIS A 127 9.08 5.29 -0.80
N ALA A 128 9.38 6.22 -1.70
CA ALA A 128 9.85 7.54 -1.30
C ALA A 128 8.72 8.50 -0.91
N LEU A 129 7.57 8.42 -1.59
CA LEU A 129 6.52 9.45 -1.55
C LEU A 129 5.15 8.97 -1.02
N GLY A 130 4.95 7.66 -0.86
CA GLY A 130 3.66 7.06 -0.54
C GLY A 130 3.16 7.32 0.88
N GLY A 131 4.06 7.70 1.80
CA GLY A 131 3.72 8.09 3.16
C GLY A 131 3.45 6.91 4.11
N PHE A 132 2.67 7.19 5.15
CA PHE A 132 2.33 6.22 6.19
C PHE A 132 1.44 5.08 5.67
N PRO A 133 1.67 3.82 6.09
CA PRO A 133 2.66 3.40 7.08
C PRO A 133 4.07 3.23 6.49
N PHE A 134 5.08 3.57 7.29
CA PHE A 134 6.49 3.50 6.93
C PHE A 134 7.12 2.14 7.30
N LYS A 135 8.16 1.73 6.57
CA LYS A 135 8.95 0.54 6.88
C LYS A 135 9.62 0.67 8.25
N ASP A 136 9.68 -0.43 8.98
CA ASP A 136 10.41 -0.54 10.24
C ASP A 136 11.54 -1.56 10.10
N GLY A 137 12.69 -1.06 9.66
CA GLY A 137 13.94 -1.81 9.59
C GLY A 137 15.11 -0.98 10.11
N PRO A 138 16.26 -1.61 10.43
CA PRO A 138 17.45 -0.90 10.88
C PRO A 138 17.86 0.27 9.96
N PRO A 139 17.84 0.13 8.62
CA PRO A 139 18.13 1.26 7.73
C PRO A 139 17.16 2.44 7.93
N GLN A 140 15.87 2.18 8.10
CA GLN A 140 14.86 3.22 8.31
C GLN A 140 15.01 3.92 9.67
N ARG A 141 15.43 3.21 10.71
CA ARG A 141 15.69 3.84 12.02
C ARG A 141 16.85 4.83 11.94
N THR A 142 17.93 4.44 11.28
CA THR A 142 19.05 5.36 10.99
C THR A 142 18.59 6.55 10.14
N GLN A 143 17.68 6.33 9.18
CA GLN A 143 17.10 7.41 8.38
C GLN A 143 16.32 8.40 9.25
N VAL A 144 15.45 7.94 10.16
CA VAL A 144 14.71 8.80 11.09
C VAL A 144 15.63 9.64 11.97
N GLU A 145 16.64 9.02 12.58
CA GLU A 145 17.61 9.75 13.42
C GLU A 145 18.30 10.86 12.62
N GLY A 146 18.71 10.58 11.38
CA GLY A 146 19.29 11.62 10.56
C GLY A 146 18.27 12.58 9.94
N LEU A 147 16.95 12.33 9.96
CA LEU A 147 15.96 13.33 9.51
C LEU A 147 15.92 14.53 10.46
N GLU A 148 16.09 14.33 11.77
CA GLU A 148 16.22 15.43 12.74
C GLU A 148 17.40 16.34 12.40
N GLU A 149 18.45 15.75 11.82
CA GLU A 149 19.64 16.43 11.35
C GLU A 149 19.61 16.78 9.84
N GLY A 150 18.51 16.46 9.16
CA GLY A 150 18.30 16.73 7.73
C GLY A 150 19.13 15.87 6.75
N ARG A 151 19.72 14.76 7.20
CA ARG A 151 20.68 13.91 6.46
C ARG A 151 20.07 12.98 5.41
N PHE A 152 18.89 12.40 5.62
CA PHE A 152 18.41 11.29 4.76
C PHE A 152 17.23 11.61 3.84
N GLY A 153 16.66 12.82 3.93
CA GLY A 153 15.64 13.30 2.99
C GLY A 153 14.23 12.72 3.19
N THR A 154 14.05 11.43 3.53
CA THR A 154 12.74 10.84 3.92
C THR A 154 12.89 9.45 4.57
N VAL A 155 11.79 8.86 5.03
CA VAL A 155 11.63 7.43 5.39
C VAL A 155 10.87 6.67 4.29
N SER A 156 11.16 5.38 4.15
CA SER A 156 10.47 4.57 3.13
C SER A 156 9.06 4.17 3.56
N ALA A 157 8.06 4.34 2.69
CA ALA A 157 6.74 3.74 2.84
C ALA A 157 6.82 2.20 2.82
N SER A 158 5.90 1.52 3.51
CA SER A 158 5.75 0.06 3.49
C SER A 158 5.44 -0.49 2.10
N GLU A 159 5.67 -1.80 1.87
CA GLU A 159 5.34 -2.47 0.60
C GLU A 159 3.87 -2.25 0.19
N GLY A 160 2.94 -2.40 1.13
CA GLY A 160 1.52 -2.19 0.88
C GLY A 160 1.18 -0.75 0.55
N GLN A 161 1.79 0.19 1.27
CA GLN A 161 1.57 1.60 1.00
C GLN A 161 2.17 2.02 -0.36
N SER A 162 3.28 1.42 -0.78
CA SER A 162 3.86 1.61 -2.11
C SER A 162 2.97 1.07 -3.23
N ASP A 163 2.42 -0.15 -3.08
CA ASP A 163 1.45 -0.71 -4.03
C ASP A 163 0.19 0.17 -4.14
N TYR A 164 -0.29 0.64 -2.99
CA TYR A 164 -1.47 1.49 -2.89
C TYR A 164 -1.22 2.86 -3.52
N PHE A 165 -0.07 3.50 -3.24
CA PHE A 165 0.34 4.75 -3.90
C PHE A 165 0.49 4.57 -5.42
N ALA A 166 1.13 3.47 -5.84
CA ALA A 166 1.36 3.19 -7.25
C ALA A 166 0.05 3.19 -8.02
N SER A 167 -0.94 2.45 -7.54
CA SER A 167 -2.26 2.34 -8.17
C SER A 167 -3.17 3.55 -7.97
N LYS A 168 -3.05 4.25 -6.83
CA LYS A 168 -3.92 5.38 -6.50
C LYS A 168 -3.43 6.72 -7.07
N ASP A 169 -2.15 7.00 -7.10
CA ASP A 169 -1.64 8.32 -7.51
C ASP A 169 -0.77 8.23 -8.76
N CYS A 170 0.16 7.28 -8.81
CA CYS A 170 1.15 7.21 -9.88
C CYS A 170 0.55 6.74 -11.21
N LEU A 171 -0.10 5.59 -11.25
CA LEU A 171 -0.67 5.05 -12.48
C LEU A 171 -1.75 5.97 -13.10
N PRO A 172 -2.66 6.60 -12.32
CA PRO A 172 -3.56 7.61 -12.87
C PRO A 172 -2.84 8.81 -13.50
N ARG A 173 -1.69 9.22 -12.96
CA ARG A 173 -0.86 10.28 -13.55
C ARG A 173 -0.19 9.80 -14.84
N MET A 174 0.26 8.56 -14.90
CA MET A 174 0.94 8.01 -16.07
C MET A 174 0.00 7.70 -17.23
N TRP A 175 -1.23 7.27 -16.94
CA TRP A 175 -2.16 6.70 -17.94
C TRP A 175 -3.49 7.44 -18.04
N GLY A 176 -3.73 8.49 -17.26
CA GLY A 176 -5.01 9.20 -17.25
C GLY A 176 -5.42 9.74 -18.62
N ASP A 177 -4.45 10.12 -19.44
CA ASP A 177 -4.68 10.65 -20.80
C ASP A 177 -4.69 9.56 -21.90
N ASP A 178 -4.40 8.31 -21.55
CA ASP A 178 -4.36 7.17 -22.50
C ASP A 178 -5.77 6.59 -22.76
N ILE A 179 -6.75 7.44 -23.10
CA ILE A 179 -8.18 7.08 -23.13
C ILE A 179 -8.47 5.83 -23.98
N ASP A 180 -7.96 5.78 -25.21
CA ASP A 180 -8.19 4.64 -26.12
C ASP A 180 -7.55 3.34 -25.60
N ALA A 181 -6.34 3.43 -25.02
CA ALA A 181 -5.64 2.27 -24.48
C ALA A 181 -6.35 1.75 -23.22
N ASN A 182 -6.83 2.64 -22.35
CA ASN A 182 -7.59 2.28 -21.16
C ASN A 182 -8.91 1.59 -21.54
N GLY A 183 -9.63 2.08 -22.55
CA GLY A 183 -10.89 1.49 -23.03
C GLY A 183 -10.76 0.03 -23.50
N ALA A 184 -9.58 -0.38 -23.98
CA ALA A 184 -9.31 -1.75 -24.38
C ALA A 184 -9.32 -2.76 -23.21
N TYR A 185 -9.20 -2.29 -21.96
CA TYR A 185 -9.19 -3.16 -20.77
C TYR A 185 -10.59 -3.55 -20.30
N ARG A 186 -11.67 -2.95 -20.82
CA ARG A 186 -13.06 -3.33 -20.49
C ARG A 186 -13.30 -4.83 -20.64
N THR A 187 -12.70 -5.47 -21.64
CA THR A 187 -12.86 -6.90 -21.92
C THR A 187 -11.79 -7.77 -21.26
N ARG A 188 -10.79 -7.19 -20.60
CA ARG A 188 -9.71 -7.92 -19.90
C ARG A 188 -10.00 -8.19 -18.42
N VAL A 189 -11.04 -7.56 -17.88
CA VAL A 189 -11.47 -7.75 -16.49
C VAL A 189 -12.76 -8.55 -16.40
N SER A 190 -12.88 -9.34 -15.33
CA SER A 190 -14.08 -10.11 -15.04
C SER A 190 -15.31 -9.20 -14.88
N PRO A 191 -16.54 -9.73 -15.00
CA PRO A 191 -17.74 -8.97 -14.67
C PRO A 191 -17.76 -8.47 -13.22
N ALA A 192 -17.21 -9.23 -12.27
CA ALA A 192 -17.18 -8.85 -10.84
C ALA A 192 -16.27 -7.65 -10.59
N THR A 193 -15.05 -7.67 -11.13
CA THR A 193 -14.10 -6.55 -11.07
C THR A 193 -14.64 -5.33 -11.78
N ARG A 194 -15.29 -5.52 -12.93
CA ARG A 194 -15.92 -4.43 -13.68
C ARG A 194 -17.01 -3.74 -12.88
N ALA A 195 -17.92 -4.52 -12.28
CA ALA A 195 -18.99 -3.98 -11.45
C ALA A 195 -18.48 -3.16 -10.26
N ARG A 196 -17.31 -3.50 -9.70
CA ARG A 196 -16.68 -2.71 -8.62
C ARG A 196 -16.17 -1.36 -9.12
N CYS A 197 -15.49 -1.32 -10.26
CA CYS A 197 -15.07 -0.06 -10.88
C CYS A 197 -16.27 0.80 -11.29
N ASP A 198 -17.29 0.19 -11.92
CA ASP A 198 -18.55 0.84 -12.31
C ASP A 198 -19.30 1.43 -11.10
N GLY A 199 -19.23 0.76 -9.95
CA GLY A 199 -19.88 1.19 -8.72
C GLY A 199 -19.23 2.40 -8.04
N VAL A 200 -17.96 2.69 -8.37
CA VAL A 200 -17.21 3.81 -7.77
C VAL A 200 -17.11 5.00 -8.73
N TRP A 201 -16.87 4.74 -10.02
CA TRP A 201 -16.55 5.77 -11.00
C TRP A 201 -17.73 6.03 -11.95
N ALA A 202 -18.15 7.30 -12.04
CA ALA A 202 -19.26 7.68 -12.93
C ALA A 202 -18.82 7.84 -14.39
N GLY A 203 -17.63 8.41 -14.62
CA GLY A 203 -17.11 8.70 -15.96
C GLY A 203 -16.53 7.45 -16.64
N ASP A 204 -16.66 7.39 -17.97
CA ASP A 204 -16.11 6.29 -18.77
C ASP A 204 -14.58 6.24 -18.67
N ALA A 205 -13.91 7.39 -18.69
CA ALA A 205 -12.45 7.47 -18.64
C ALA A 205 -11.89 6.92 -17.32
N GLU A 206 -12.49 7.28 -16.18
CA GLU A 206 -12.06 6.81 -14.88
C GLU A 206 -12.36 5.31 -14.67
N ARG A 207 -13.49 4.83 -15.20
CA ARG A 207 -13.81 3.40 -15.21
C ARG A 207 -12.81 2.60 -16.02
N ASP A 208 -12.47 3.10 -17.21
CA ASP A 208 -11.51 2.45 -18.10
C ASP A 208 -10.11 2.39 -17.51
N LEU A 209 -9.67 3.48 -16.87
CA LEU A 209 -8.44 3.49 -16.10
C LEU A 209 -8.49 2.49 -14.94
N CYS A 210 -9.61 2.41 -14.22
CA CYS A 210 -9.81 1.42 -13.15
C CYS A 210 -9.69 -0.02 -13.67
N TYR A 211 -10.25 -0.33 -14.86
CA TYR A 211 -10.11 -1.65 -15.49
C TYR A 211 -8.65 -1.96 -15.84
N ARG A 212 -7.90 -0.99 -16.38
CA ARG A 212 -6.48 -1.17 -16.68
C ARG A 212 -5.67 -1.47 -15.43
N ILE A 213 -5.85 -0.70 -14.36
CA ILE A 213 -5.13 -0.93 -13.10
C ILE A 213 -5.55 -2.26 -12.45
N ALA A 214 -6.82 -2.66 -12.54
CA ALA A 214 -7.28 -3.96 -12.04
C ALA A 214 -6.68 -5.14 -12.83
N ALA A 215 -6.52 -5.01 -14.14
CA ALA A 215 -5.81 -5.99 -14.95
C ALA A 215 -4.33 -6.08 -14.55
N VAL A 216 -3.67 -4.94 -14.29
CA VAL A 216 -2.29 -4.91 -13.76
C VAL A 216 -2.20 -5.61 -12.40
N ALA A 217 -3.17 -5.43 -11.52
CA ALA A 217 -3.22 -6.14 -10.24
C ALA A 217 -3.22 -7.66 -10.45
N ASN A 218 -4.09 -8.18 -11.34
CA ASN A 218 -4.13 -9.61 -11.67
C ASN A 218 -2.82 -10.08 -12.33
N ASP A 219 -2.34 -9.36 -13.34
CA ASP A 219 -1.11 -9.67 -14.08
C ASP A 219 0.10 -9.71 -13.10
N PHE A 220 0.12 -8.83 -12.10
CA PHE A 220 1.16 -8.80 -11.07
C PHE A 220 1.07 -10.00 -10.12
N GLY A 221 -0.15 -10.39 -9.73
CA GLY A 221 -0.39 -11.61 -8.95
C GLY A 221 0.17 -12.86 -9.63
N VAL A 222 -0.07 -12.99 -10.94
CA VAL A 222 0.50 -14.07 -11.78
C VAL A 222 2.02 -13.95 -11.86
N TRP A 223 2.55 -12.75 -12.12
CA TRP A 223 3.98 -12.50 -12.27
C TRP A 223 4.77 -12.85 -10.99
N LEU A 224 4.19 -12.69 -9.79
CA LEU A 224 4.79 -13.10 -8.52
C LEU A 224 4.98 -14.62 -8.37
N GLY A 225 4.34 -15.44 -9.21
CA GLY A 225 4.54 -16.90 -9.24
C GLY A 225 3.94 -17.67 -8.06
N GLY A 226 2.94 -17.10 -7.38
CA GLY A 226 2.24 -17.70 -6.23
C GLY A 226 0.87 -18.31 -6.57
N THR A 227 0.08 -18.65 -5.53
CA THR A 227 -1.35 -18.98 -5.65
C THR A 227 -2.10 -18.01 -6.56
N GLN A 228 -3.12 -18.50 -7.27
CA GLN A 228 -3.95 -17.74 -8.23
C GLN A 228 -4.63 -16.53 -7.54
N ALA A 229 -3.87 -15.44 -7.43
CA ALA A 229 -4.32 -14.19 -6.84
C ALA A 229 -5.22 -13.47 -7.85
N SER A 230 -6.35 -12.95 -7.39
CA SER A 230 -7.35 -12.34 -8.27
C SER A 230 -8.11 -11.23 -7.57
N THR A 231 -8.45 -10.20 -8.34
CA THR A 231 -9.37 -9.12 -7.95
C THR A 231 -10.80 -9.60 -7.64
N ASP A 232 -11.16 -10.80 -8.07
CA ASP A 232 -12.48 -11.42 -7.85
C ASP A 232 -12.60 -12.10 -6.47
N THR A 233 -11.47 -12.48 -5.88
CA THR A 233 -11.42 -13.25 -4.62
C THR A 233 -10.57 -12.53 -3.58
N PRO A 234 -11.06 -11.42 -2.99
CA PRO A 234 -10.31 -10.69 -1.99
C PRO A 234 -9.95 -11.55 -0.79
N SER A 235 -8.78 -11.28 -0.21
CA SER A 235 -8.35 -11.88 1.03
C SER A 235 -9.36 -11.59 2.15
N THR A 236 -9.70 -12.62 2.93
CA THR A 236 -10.50 -12.50 4.15
C THR A 236 -9.63 -12.34 5.40
N THR A 237 -8.30 -12.34 5.24
CA THR A 237 -7.36 -12.14 6.34
C THR A 237 -7.56 -10.76 6.94
N VAL A 238 -7.65 -10.71 8.26
CA VAL A 238 -7.63 -9.46 9.04
C VAL A 238 -6.41 -9.53 9.93
N VAL A 239 -5.44 -8.66 9.67
CA VAL A 239 -4.24 -8.60 10.50
C VAL A 239 -4.56 -7.96 11.85
N THR A 240 -3.93 -8.50 12.88
CA THR A 240 -3.97 -7.90 14.22
C THR A 240 -3.09 -6.66 14.30
N GLY A 241 -2.31 -6.32 13.26
CA GLY A 241 -1.43 -5.16 13.23
C GLY A 241 -0.88 -4.93 11.84
N THR A 242 -0.58 -3.68 11.52
CA THR A 242 -0.12 -3.29 10.18
C THR A 242 1.19 -3.98 9.81
N ASN A 243 1.17 -4.80 8.75
CA ASN A 243 2.36 -5.40 8.16
C ASN A 243 3.04 -4.40 7.23
N VAL A 244 4.20 -3.89 7.66
CA VAL A 244 4.98 -2.90 6.90
C VAL A 244 6.03 -3.52 5.97
N ASN A 245 6.16 -4.84 6.00
CA ASN A 245 7.12 -5.61 5.22
C ASN A 245 6.41 -6.30 4.05
N ASN A 246 6.91 -7.46 3.64
CA ASN A 246 6.36 -8.23 2.53
C ASN A 246 4.98 -8.80 2.89
N MET A 247 4.07 -8.75 1.92
CA MET A 247 2.71 -9.27 2.03
C MET A 247 2.47 -10.34 0.97
N GLY A 248 1.59 -11.30 1.27
CA GLY A 248 1.26 -12.39 0.34
C GLY A 248 0.63 -11.86 -0.95
N SER A 249 0.79 -12.62 -2.05
CA SER A 249 0.41 -12.18 -3.40
C SER A 249 -1.04 -11.70 -3.51
N GLN A 250 -2.01 -12.42 -2.93
CA GLN A 250 -3.41 -11.97 -2.94
C GLN A 250 -3.59 -10.60 -2.28
N CYS A 251 -2.92 -10.37 -1.16
CA CYS A 251 -3.02 -9.09 -0.46
C CYS A 251 -2.40 -7.94 -1.25
N ARG A 252 -1.35 -8.19 -2.05
CA ARG A 252 -0.82 -7.22 -3.02
C ARG A 252 -1.84 -6.89 -4.10
N VAL A 253 -2.47 -7.91 -4.71
CA VAL A 253 -3.54 -7.73 -5.70
C VAL A 253 -4.69 -6.90 -5.15
N ASP A 254 -5.15 -7.23 -3.93
CA ASP A 254 -6.21 -6.49 -3.25
C ASP A 254 -5.81 -5.03 -3.01
N THR A 255 -4.54 -4.77 -2.68
CA THR A 255 -4.03 -3.43 -2.37
C THR A 255 -3.92 -2.57 -3.61
N ILE A 256 -3.42 -3.13 -4.71
CA ILE A 256 -3.35 -2.45 -6.02
C ILE A 256 -4.77 -2.13 -6.50
N PHE A 257 -5.71 -3.07 -6.36
CA PHE A 257 -7.08 -2.81 -6.79
C PHE A 257 -7.83 -1.82 -5.89
N ALA A 258 -7.60 -1.86 -4.57
CA ALA A 258 -8.12 -0.85 -3.66
C ALA A 258 -7.64 0.56 -4.03
N GLY A 259 -6.37 0.72 -4.43
CA GLY A 259 -5.86 2.02 -4.89
C GLY A 259 -6.57 2.51 -6.16
N ALA A 260 -6.89 1.62 -7.10
CA ALA A 260 -7.67 1.93 -8.30
C ALA A 260 -9.11 2.39 -8.00
N LEU A 261 -9.68 1.88 -6.90
CA LEU A 261 -11.03 2.21 -6.42
C LEU A 261 -11.03 3.44 -5.50
N CYS A 262 -9.87 3.95 -5.09
CA CYS A 262 -9.84 5.12 -4.23
C CYS A 262 -9.97 6.41 -5.03
N GLN A 263 -10.90 7.27 -4.62
CA GLN A 263 -11.17 8.57 -5.25
C GLN A 263 -10.34 9.72 -4.64
N VAL A 264 -9.57 9.44 -3.60
CA VAL A 264 -8.71 10.41 -2.92
C VAL A 264 -7.32 10.43 -3.56
N ARG A 265 -6.92 11.60 -4.07
CA ARG A 265 -5.58 11.85 -4.63
C ARG A 265 -4.76 12.72 -3.69
N ASN A 266 -3.44 12.55 -3.68
CA ASN A 266 -2.56 13.48 -2.95
C ASN A 266 -2.51 14.83 -3.70
N PRO A 267 -2.99 15.95 -3.12
CA PRO A 267 -3.13 17.22 -3.82
C PRO A 267 -1.81 18.01 -3.95
N GLY A 268 -0.73 17.57 -3.30
CA GLY A 268 0.50 18.34 -3.22
C GLY A 268 1.76 17.50 -3.28
N THR A 269 2.86 18.10 -2.82
CA THR A 269 4.19 17.46 -2.77
C THR A 269 4.46 16.80 -1.42
N ASP A 270 3.56 16.94 -0.45
CA ASP A 270 3.75 16.43 0.90
C ASP A 270 3.80 14.89 0.90
N ILE A 271 4.61 14.33 1.80
CA ILE A 271 4.66 12.89 2.05
C ILE A 271 3.67 12.60 3.19
N PRO A 272 2.55 11.91 2.95
CA PRO A 272 1.49 11.76 3.95
C PRO A 272 1.99 11.12 5.24
N GLY A 273 1.71 11.75 6.39
CA GLY A 273 2.18 11.29 7.70
C GLY A 273 3.66 11.56 7.98
N LEU A 274 4.44 12.13 7.06
CA LEU A 274 5.82 12.55 7.32
C LEU A 274 5.85 13.89 8.06
N VAL A 275 5.48 13.88 9.34
CA VAL A 275 5.39 15.09 10.18
C VAL A 275 6.29 14.99 11.42
N PRO A 276 6.96 16.09 11.84
CA PRO A 276 7.67 16.11 13.11
C PRO A 276 6.74 15.90 14.32
N PRO A 277 7.22 15.31 15.43
CA PRO A 277 8.55 14.72 15.62
C PRO A 277 8.69 13.36 14.90
N TYR A 278 9.81 13.19 14.20
CA TYR A 278 10.02 12.05 13.30
C TYR A 278 10.25 10.71 14.00
N ALA A 279 10.58 10.72 15.29
CA ALA A 279 10.68 9.50 16.11
C ALA A 279 9.42 8.62 16.03
N ARG A 280 8.24 9.24 15.81
CA ARG A 280 6.95 8.54 15.70
C ARG A 280 6.70 7.89 14.34
N LEU A 281 7.50 8.19 13.32
CA LEU A 281 7.28 7.66 11.95
C LEU A 281 7.55 6.17 11.84
N VAL A 282 8.49 5.65 12.63
CA VAL A 282 8.74 4.22 12.73
C VAL A 282 7.81 3.53 13.72
N GLU A 283 6.94 4.29 14.39
CA GLU A 283 5.90 3.77 15.26
C GLU A 283 4.58 3.70 14.47
N ILE A 284 3.85 2.60 14.62
CA ILE A 284 2.48 2.53 14.15
C ILE A 284 1.64 3.33 15.14
N ASP A 285 1.42 4.61 14.83
CA ASP A 285 0.80 5.62 15.70
C ASP A 285 -0.49 6.15 15.04
N PRO A 286 -1.65 6.12 15.72
CA PRO A 286 -2.92 6.64 15.19
C PRO A 286 -2.90 8.12 14.81
N THR A 287 -2.04 8.92 15.44
CA THR A 287 -1.88 10.34 15.11
C THR A 287 -1.15 10.52 13.78
N VAL A 288 -0.12 9.70 13.51
CA VAL A 288 0.57 9.70 12.21
C VAL A 288 -0.35 9.19 11.10
N GLU A 289 -1.19 8.19 11.41
CA GLU A 289 -2.25 7.75 10.49
C GLU A 289 -3.25 8.87 10.19
N ALA A 290 -3.70 9.60 11.21
CA ALA A 290 -4.60 10.74 11.04
C ALA A 290 -3.98 11.85 10.19
N ASP A 291 -2.68 12.13 10.37
CA ASP A 291 -1.94 13.11 9.57
C ASP A 291 -1.77 12.67 8.11
N ALA A 292 -1.84 11.36 7.81
CA ALA A 292 -1.83 10.82 6.46
C ALA A 292 -3.22 10.65 5.83
N ALA A 293 -4.30 10.77 6.61
CA ALA A 293 -5.65 10.39 6.18
C ALA A 293 -6.16 11.18 4.97
N TYR A 294 -5.70 12.41 4.76
CA TYR A 294 -6.10 13.23 3.61
C TYR A 294 -5.69 12.63 2.26
N ALA A 295 -4.70 11.74 2.24
CA ALA A 295 -4.15 11.14 1.03
C ALA A 295 -4.61 9.69 0.81
N ALA A 296 -5.54 9.17 1.62
CA ALA A 296 -6.03 7.80 1.50
C ALA A 296 -7.56 7.72 1.66
N CYS A 297 -8.15 6.66 1.11
CA CYS A 297 -9.53 6.32 1.43
C CYS A 297 -9.52 5.62 2.79
N ALA A 298 -10.12 6.24 3.80
CA ALA A 298 -10.20 5.67 5.14
C ALA A 298 -11.19 4.48 5.19
N GLU A 299 -12.26 4.55 4.40
CA GLU A 299 -13.34 3.57 4.37
C GLU A 299 -13.81 3.31 2.92
N GLY A 300 -14.64 2.28 2.75
CA GLY A 300 -15.26 1.94 1.48
C GLY A 300 -14.39 1.08 0.55
N PRO A 301 -14.77 0.95 -0.73
CA PRO A 301 -14.14 0.01 -1.67
C PRO A 301 -12.68 0.36 -2.01
N GLY A 302 -12.27 1.62 -1.80
CA GLY A 302 -10.90 2.05 -1.98
C GLY A 302 -10.04 2.00 -0.72
N ALA A 303 -10.58 1.57 0.43
CA ALA A 303 -9.81 1.52 1.67
C ALA A 303 -8.66 0.50 1.60
N ARG A 304 -7.57 0.80 2.30
CA ARG A 304 -6.42 -0.11 2.40
C ARG A 304 -6.86 -1.48 2.96
N PRO A 305 -6.54 -2.60 2.28
CA PRO A 305 -7.01 -3.92 2.71
C PRO A 305 -6.57 -4.35 4.10
N LEU A 306 -7.48 -5.00 4.83
CA LEU A 306 -7.24 -5.51 6.18
C LEU A 306 -6.28 -6.72 6.23
N CYS A 307 -5.93 -7.30 5.09
CA CYS A 307 -4.94 -8.37 5.00
C CYS A 307 -3.50 -7.91 5.24
N TRP A 308 -3.27 -6.59 5.33
CA TRP A 308 -1.97 -6.02 5.71
C TRP A 308 -2.08 -4.74 6.53
N PHE A 309 -3.15 -3.96 6.38
CA PHE A 309 -3.32 -2.69 7.07
C PHE A 309 -4.33 -2.84 8.20
N ARG A 310 -3.96 -2.42 9.41
CA ARG A 310 -4.91 -2.30 10.52
C ARG A 310 -5.20 -0.81 10.75
N PRO A 311 -6.41 -0.31 10.42
CA PRO A 311 -6.79 1.07 10.69
C PRO A 311 -6.83 1.38 12.18
N ASN A 312 -6.53 2.63 12.52
CA ASN A 312 -6.44 3.12 13.90
C ASN A 312 -5.56 2.21 14.78
N SER A 313 -4.48 1.67 14.20
CA SER A 313 -3.59 0.79 14.93
C SER A 313 -2.93 1.55 16.06
N THR A 314 -3.28 1.18 17.29
CA THR A 314 -2.41 1.45 18.43
C THR A 314 -1.31 0.40 18.45
N PRO A 315 -0.14 0.73 19.01
CA PRO A 315 0.85 -0.30 19.33
C PRO A 315 0.19 -1.44 20.10
N TYR A 316 0.60 -2.68 19.83
CA TYR A 316 0.16 -3.84 20.59
C TYR A 316 0.48 -3.64 22.07
N ASP A 317 -0.50 -3.90 22.91
CA ASP A 317 -0.29 -3.92 24.35
C ASP A 317 0.53 -5.16 24.69
N CYS A 318 1.84 -4.98 24.87
CA CYS A 318 2.75 -6.05 25.27
C CYS A 318 2.94 -6.14 26.79
N SER A 319 2.17 -5.38 27.59
CA SER A 319 2.35 -5.32 29.05
C SER A 319 2.10 -6.66 29.75
N PHE A 320 1.43 -7.60 29.09
CA PHE A 320 1.18 -8.95 29.61
C PHE A 320 2.33 -9.93 29.36
N MET A 321 3.32 -9.60 28.52
CA MET A 321 4.46 -10.46 28.20
C MET A 321 5.74 -9.96 28.88
N PRO A 322 6.66 -10.85 29.27
CA PRO A 322 7.99 -10.44 29.69
C PRO A 322 8.71 -9.70 28.56
N GLU A 323 9.52 -8.70 28.91
CA GLU A 323 10.29 -7.89 27.95
C GLU A 323 11.24 -8.76 27.10
N VAL A 324 11.76 -9.83 27.69
CA VAL A 324 12.64 -10.80 27.04
C VAL A 324 11.89 -11.91 26.28
N GLY A 325 10.56 -11.92 26.30
CA GLY A 325 9.72 -12.98 25.75
C GLY A 325 9.47 -14.14 26.73
N ASP A 326 8.76 -15.16 26.28
CA ASP A 326 8.52 -16.39 27.02
C ASP A 326 8.47 -17.63 26.10
N CYS A 327 8.31 -18.81 26.71
CA CYS A 327 8.08 -20.05 25.97
C CYS A 327 6.59 -20.26 25.73
N ALA A 328 6.26 -20.72 24.53
CA ALA A 328 4.91 -21.04 24.09
C ALA A 328 4.86 -22.39 23.38
N VAL A 329 3.65 -22.83 23.05
CA VAL A 329 3.39 -24.00 22.21
C VAL A 329 2.48 -23.54 21.07
N THR A 330 2.80 -23.91 19.82
CA THR A 330 1.97 -23.60 18.66
C THR A 330 0.65 -24.38 18.69
N GLU A 331 -0.31 -24.04 17.83
CA GLU A 331 -1.57 -24.77 17.72
C GLU A 331 -1.36 -26.26 17.34
N GLU A 332 -0.27 -26.55 16.62
CA GLU A 332 0.15 -27.89 16.22
C GLU A 332 0.93 -28.64 17.31
N GLY A 333 1.09 -28.06 18.50
CA GLY A 333 1.81 -28.68 19.61
C GLY A 333 3.33 -28.54 19.54
N VAL A 334 3.87 -27.69 18.67
CA VAL A 334 5.32 -27.48 18.53
C VAL A 334 5.79 -26.48 19.59
N SER A 335 6.85 -26.79 20.32
CA SER A 335 7.45 -25.84 21.26
C SER A 335 7.97 -24.60 20.51
N ALA A 336 7.85 -23.41 21.09
CA ALA A 336 8.23 -22.17 20.42
C ALA A 336 8.72 -21.11 21.40
N THR A 337 9.56 -20.19 20.92
CA THR A 337 9.82 -18.93 21.62
C THR A 337 8.76 -17.91 21.22
N ARG A 338 8.34 -17.06 22.14
CA ARG A 338 7.29 -16.08 21.92
C ARG A 338 7.74 -14.71 22.41
N PHE A 339 7.64 -13.71 21.54
CA PHE A 339 7.99 -12.33 21.82
C PHE A 339 6.81 -11.43 21.53
N CYS A 340 6.68 -10.32 22.25
CA CYS A 340 5.66 -9.32 21.95
C CYS A 340 6.39 -8.04 21.59
N SER A 341 6.18 -7.62 20.36
CA SER A 341 6.58 -6.31 19.91
C SER A 341 5.36 -5.40 19.90
N PRO A 342 5.43 -4.18 20.45
CA PRO A 342 4.37 -3.19 20.27
C PRO A 342 4.03 -2.93 18.80
N ARG A 343 4.88 -3.38 17.86
CA ARG A 343 4.74 -3.16 16.41
C ARG A 343 4.23 -4.39 15.67
N ARG A 344 4.74 -5.57 15.99
CA ARG A 344 4.39 -6.83 15.29
C ARG A 344 3.38 -7.68 16.06
N GLY A 345 3.10 -7.32 17.30
CA GLY A 345 2.28 -8.10 18.19
C GLY A 345 3.04 -9.30 18.69
N ILE A 346 2.33 -10.40 18.88
CA ILE A 346 2.91 -11.65 19.32
C ILE A 346 3.60 -12.32 18.13
N GLU A 347 4.92 -12.43 18.20
CA GLU A 347 5.75 -13.20 17.29
C GLU A 347 6.04 -14.56 17.93
N ILE A 348 5.71 -15.65 17.24
CA ILE A 348 5.97 -17.02 17.69
C ILE A 348 6.98 -17.64 16.73
N PHE A 349 8.10 -18.13 17.26
CA PHE A 349 9.15 -18.80 16.50
C PHE A 349 9.20 -20.27 16.92
N PRO A 350 8.67 -21.18 16.09
CA PRO A 350 8.71 -22.61 16.37
C PRO A 350 10.15 -23.10 16.53
N CYS A 351 10.38 -23.90 17.55
CA CYS A 351 11.63 -24.61 17.76
C CYS A 351 11.82 -25.69 16.70
N ALA A 352 13.09 -26.01 16.39
CA ALA A 352 13.42 -27.09 15.48
C ALA A 352 12.95 -28.45 16.04
N GLU A 353 12.74 -29.43 15.17
CA GLU A 353 12.38 -30.78 15.59
C GLU A 353 13.41 -31.34 16.59
N GLY A 354 12.92 -31.88 17.71
CA GLY A 354 13.77 -32.40 18.80
C GLY A 354 14.33 -31.34 19.75
N THR A 355 13.89 -30.08 19.63
CA THR A 355 14.23 -29.01 20.58
C THR A 355 12.98 -28.52 21.32
N THR A 356 13.15 -28.13 22.57
CA THR A 356 12.13 -27.51 23.41
C THR A 356 12.56 -26.10 23.80
N CYS A 357 11.56 -25.23 24.00
CA CYS A 357 11.82 -23.88 24.45
C CYS A 357 12.05 -23.92 25.95
N GLU A 358 13.18 -23.38 26.38
CA GLU A 358 13.54 -23.17 27.78
C GLU A 358 13.97 -21.72 27.98
N LEU A 359 13.97 -21.25 29.23
CA LEU A 359 14.51 -19.94 29.56
C LEU A 359 15.98 -20.10 29.95
N ASP A 360 16.87 -19.35 29.32
CA ASP A 360 18.29 -19.33 29.70
C ASP A 360 18.53 -18.63 31.04
N GLU A 361 19.80 -18.51 31.45
CA GLU A 361 20.17 -17.88 32.73
C GLU A 361 19.75 -16.39 32.83
N GLU A 362 19.58 -15.72 31.68
CA GLU A 362 19.13 -14.33 31.58
C GLU A 362 17.60 -14.22 31.43
N GLY A 363 16.90 -15.36 31.36
CA GLY A 363 15.46 -15.45 31.20
C GLY A 363 14.98 -15.33 29.75
N PHE A 364 15.88 -15.40 28.75
CA PHE A 364 15.49 -15.39 27.35
C PHE A 364 14.97 -16.77 26.92
N PRO A 365 13.86 -16.83 26.16
CA PRO A 365 13.39 -18.06 25.58
C PRO A 365 14.33 -18.51 24.45
N VAL A 366 14.89 -19.70 24.59
CA VAL A 366 15.81 -20.33 23.63
C VAL A 366 15.34 -21.74 23.30
N CYS A 367 15.52 -22.18 22.06
CA CYS A 367 15.22 -23.56 21.65
C CYS A 367 16.46 -24.42 21.83
N GLU A 368 16.43 -25.34 22.78
CA GLU A 368 17.55 -26.24 23.10
C GLU A 368 17.17 -27.71 22.87
N LEU A 369 18.17 -28.55 22.58
CA LEU A 369 17.96 -29.99 22.48
C LEU A 369 17.56 -30.53 23.86
N GLU A 370 16.55 -31.40 23.92
CA GLU A 370 16.19 -32.08 25.16
C GLU A 370 17.41 -32.87 25.67
N THR A 371 18.07 -32.36 26.70
CA THR A 371 19.15 -33.09 27.38
C THR A 371 18.50 -33.99 28.44
N ASN A 372 18.13 -35.20 28.01
CA ASN A 372 17.68 -36.27 28.92
C ASN A 372 18.79 -36.76 29.84
#